data_AF-A0A847QG87-F1
#
_entry.id   AF-A0A847QG87-F1
#
_cell.length_a   1.000
_cell.length_b   1.000
_cell.length_c   1.000
_cell.angle_alpha   90.00
_cell.angle_beta   90.00
_cell.angle_gamma   90.00
#
_symmetry.space_group_name_H-M   'P 1'
#
loop_
_entity.id
_entity.type
_entity.pdbx_description
1 polymer ?
#
loop_
_entity_poly.entity_id
_entity_poly.type
_entity_poly.pdbx_seq_one_letter_code
_entity_poly.pdbx_strand_id
1 'polypeptide(L)'
;MGLLSRLFTKKSPPSPREQQLEREFIPIIMKDIATKEEAQLIFQKLLKEVKADIASKPDMPLNMGDYLLKNEKNNARISKMLEKRRLFGVTDDQIREWWNKDELERGLIKKFSEFQRMAIYSMLKSQGMSAKEARKKVMMCFPTYGEKDLSLHLPYEIKEKVDNYIYALLSNPQTADATRQQIEAAGSVNDFIVEKIDQGVL
;
A
#
# COMPACT_ATOMS: atom_id res chain seq x y z
N MET A 1 12.50 -32.08 33.77
CA MET A 1 12.46 -31.69 32.34
C MET A 1 10.99 -31.68 31.91
N GLY A 2 10.31 -30.54 32.07
CA GLY A 2 8.85 -30.46 32.12
C GLY A 2 8.14 -30.67 30.79
N LEU A 3 6.98 -31.34 30.86
CA LEU A 3 6.00 -31.63 29.79
C LEU A 3 5.53 -30.38 29.01
N LEU A 4 5.80 -29.18 29.53
CA LEU A 4 5.43 -27.89 28.94
C LEU A 4 6.43 -27.38 27.89
N SER A 5 7.63 -27.96 27.76
CA SER A 5 8.61 -27.55 26.73
C SER A 5 8.28 -28.06 25.32
N ARG A 6 7.32 -28.98 25.19
CA ARG A 6 6.88 -29.56 23.91
C ARG A 6 5.72 -28.83 23.24
N LEU A 7 5.11 -27.84 23.90
CA LEU A 7 3.98 -27.06 23.37
C LEU A 7 4.41 -25.77 22.64
N PHE A 8 5.69 -25.42 22.66
CA PHE A 8 6.25 -24.45 21.73
C PHE A 8 6.74 -25.21 20.50
N THR A 9 5.84 -25.44 19.54
CA THR A 9 6.25 -25.77 18.17
C THR A 9 7.29 -24.73 17.75
N LYS A 10 8.52 -25.19 17.52
CA LYS A 10 9.60 -24.35 16.97
C LYS A 10 9.02 -23.64 15.74
N LYS A 11 8.79 -22.33 15.84
CA LYS A 11 8.53 -21.52 14.66
C LYS A 11 9.71 -21.77 13.73
N SER A 12 9.42 -22.26 12.52
CA SER A 12 10.46 -22.39 11.49
C SER A 12 11.19 -21.05 11.36
N PRO A 13 12.51 -21.05 11.22
CA PRO A 13 13.25 -19.81 11.03
C PRO A 13 12.71 -19.07 9.79
N PRO A 14 12.76 -17.72 9.76
CA PRO A 14 12.28 -16.96 8.61
C PRO A 14 13.00 -17.37 7.33
N SER A 15 12.26 -17.50 6.23
CA SER A 15 12.85 -17.84 4.93
C SER A 15 13.81 -16.74 4.44
N PRO A 16 14.75 -17.03 3.53
CA PRO A 16 15.62 -16.00 2.95
C PRO A 16 14.85 -14.81 2.35
N ARG A 17 13.68 -15.07 1.75
CA ARG A 17 12.81 -14.04 1.20
C ARG A 17 12.14 -13.20 2.28
N GLU A 18 11.70 -13.81 3.38
CA GLU A 18 11.14 -13.09 4.53
C GLU A 18 12.20 -12.17 5.17
N GLN A 19 13.44 -12.64 5.28
CA GLN A 19 14.55 -11.81 5.80
C GLN A 19 14.91 -10.67 4.85
N GLN A 20 14.83 -10.88 3.54
CA GLN A 20 15.01 -9.83 2.56
C GLN A 20 13.91 -8.76 2.69
N LEU A 21 12.65 -9.18 2.73
CA LEU A 21 11.51 -8.28 2.90
C LEU A 21 11.59 -7.52 4.23
N GLU A 22 12.08 -8.14 5.30
CA GLU A 22 12.33 -7.44 6.56
C GLU A 22 13.33 -6.29 6.35
N ARG A 23 14.47 -6.56 5.69
CA ARG A 23 15.47 -5.51 5.42
C ARG A 23 14.92 -4.37 4.55
N GLU A 24 14.02 -4.67 3.62
CA GLU A 24 13.39 -3.69 2.73
C GLU A 24 12.31 -2.85 3.45
N PHE A 25 11.48 -3.48 4.28
CA PHE A 25 10.34 -2.82 4.92
C PHE A 25 10.66 -2.08 6.20
N ILE A 26 11.64 -2.53 7.00
CA ILE A 26 11.96 -1.87 8.27
C ILE A 26 12.29 -0.38 8.10
N PRO A 27 13.16 0.04 7.15
CA PRO A 27 13.42 1.46 6.92
C PRO A 27 12.17 2.24 6.53
N ILE A 28 11.25 1.63 5.77
CA ILE A 28 9.99 2.26 5.35
C ILE A 28 9.10 2.49 6.57
N ILE A 29 8.92 1.49 7.43
CA ILE A 29 8.09 1.59 8.64
C ILE A 29 8.67 2.66 9.60
N MET A 30 10.00 2.72 9.71
CA MET A 30 10.68 3.69 10.58
C MET A 30 10.52 5.15 10.12
N LYS A 31 10.27 5.42 8.83
CA LYS A 31 10.00 6.79 8.35
C LYS A 31 8.80 7.42 9.04
N ASP A 32 7.84 6.60 9.48
CA ASP A 32 6.56 7.03 10.04
C ASP A 32 6.51 6.98 11.57
N ILE A 33 7.65 7.11 12.26
CA ILE A 33 7.75 7.28 13.72
C ILE A 33 7.79 5.96 14.52
N ALA A 34 8.44 4.92 13.99
CA ALA A 34 8.72 3.69 14.74
C ALA A 34 10.21 3.58 15.10
N THR A 35 10.51 3.14 16.33
CA THR A 35 11.84 2.60 16.65
C THR A 35 12.12 1.35 15.84
N LYS A 36 13.37 0.91 15.76
CA LYS A 36 13.71 -0.32 15.01
C LYS A 36 12.97 -1.53 15.58
N GLU A 37 12.89 -1.63 16.89
CA GLU A 37 12.21 -2.71 17.60
C GLU A 37 10.70 -2.70 17.34
N GLU A 38 10.06 -1.52 17.38
CA GLU A 38 8.65 -1.38 17.03
C GLU A 38 8.39 -1.70 15.56
N ALA A 39 9.25 -1.23 14.65
CA ALA A 39 9.16 -1.54 13.23
C ALA A 39 9.25 -3.05 12.97
N GLN A 40 10.12 -3.76 13.71
CA GLN A 40 10.23 -5.23 13.63
C GLN A 40 8.96 -5.92 14.12
N LEU A 41 8.38 -5.46 15.23
CA LEU A 41 7.11 -6.00 15.73
C LEU A 41 5.96 -5.78 14.75
N ILE A 42 5.87 -4.58 14.17
CA ILE A 42 4.88 -4.25 13.13
C ILE A 42 5.09 -5.17 11.92
N PHE A 43 6.31 -5.25 11.40
CA PHE A 43 6.63 -6.11 10.26
C PHE A 43 6.24 -7.58 10.51
N GLN A 44 6.62 -8.14 11.66
CA GLN A 44 6.28 -9.52 12.01
C GLN A 44 4.77 -9.75 12.12
N LYS A 45 4.03 -8.78 12.65
CA LYS A 45 2.56 -8.83 12.70
C LYS A 45 1.97 -8.85 11.29
N LEU A 46 2.38 -7.91 10.44
CA LEU A 46 1.88 -7.82 9.06
C LEU A 46 2.24 -9.08 8.26
N LEU A 47 3.48 -9.56 8.38
CA LEU A 47 3.94 -10.78 7.73
C LEU A 47 3.07 -11.98 8.12
N LYS A 48 2.73 -12.12 9.41
CA LYS A 48 1.85 -13.19 9.88
C LYS A 48 0.46 -13.09 9.25
N GLU A 49 -0.12 -11.89 9.20
CA GLU A 49 -1.43 -11.65 8.60
C GLU A 49 -1.42 -11.94 7.10
N VAL A 50 -0.40 -11.47 6.36
CA VAL A 50 -0.25 -11.75 4.92
C VAL A 50 -0.14 -13.25 4.66
N LYS A 51 0.68 -13.96 5.42
CA LYS A 51 0.83 -15.42 5.28
C LYS A 51 -0.49 -16.16 5.50
N ALA A 52 -1.30 -15.71 6.45
CA ALA A 52 -2.64 -16.28 6.67
C ALA A 52 -3.57 -15.98 5.48
N ASP A 53 -3.53 -14.77 4.92
CA ASP A 53 -4.37 -14.33 3.80
C ASP A 53 -4.02 -15.04 2.48
N ILE A 54 -2.75 -15.41 2.25
CA ILE A 54 -2.30 -16.08 1.02
C ILE A 54 -2.36 -17.61 1.11
N ALA A 55 -2.33 -18.21 2.31
CA ALA A 55 -2.36 -19.67 2.47
C ALA A 55 -3.62 -20.34 1.86
N SER A 56 -4.67 -19.56 1.63
CA SER A 56 -5.93 -20.02 1.02
C SER A 56 -6.07 -19.67 -0.47
N LYS A 57 -5.03 -19.06 -1.08
CA LYS A 57 -5.08 -18.53 -2.44
C LYS A 57 -4.11 -19.29 -3.36
N PRO A 58 -4.46 -19.48 -4.63
CA PRO A 58 -3.53 -20.00 -5.61
C PRO A 58 -2.44 -18.96 -5.88
N ASP A 59 -1.18 -19.41 -5.91
CA ASP A 59 -0.05 -18.54 -6.21
C ASP A 59 -0.22 -17.85 -7.57
N MET A 60 -0.03 -16.54 -7.59
CA MET A 60 0.08 -15.79 -8.83
C MET A 60 1.44 -16.06 -9.51
N PRO A 61 1.48 -16.26 -10.83
CA PRO A 61 2.75 -16.39 -11.56
C PRO A 61 3.67 -15.18 -11.35
N LEU A 62 4.97 -15.41 -11.15
CA LEU A 62 5.97 -14.35 -10.94
C LEU A 62 6.14 -13.40 -12.13
N ASN A 63 5.68 -13.79 -13.32
CA ASN A 63 5.73 -13.00 -14.55
C ASN A 63 4.34 -12.48 -14.95
N MET A 64 3.44 -12.28 -14.00
CA MET A 64 2.06 -11.87 -14.27
C MET A 64 2.00 -10.55 -15.06
N GLY A 65 2.87 -9.59 -14.77
CA GLY A 65 2.95 -8.33 -15.51
C GLY A 65 3.26 -8.53 -16.99
N ASP A 66 4.25 -9.36 -17.31
CA ASP A 66 4.60 -9.70 -18.69
C ASP A 66 3.48 -10.47 -19.38
N TYR A 67 2.83 -11.39 -18.66
CA TYR A 67 1.65 -12.08 -19.15
C TYR A 67 0.53 -11.11 -19.50
N LEU A 68 0.21 -10.16 -18.61
CA LEU A 68 -0.84 -9.16 -18.83
C LEU A 68 -0.54 -8.33 -20.09
N LEU A 69 0.66 -7.79 -20.20
CA LEU A 69 1.04 -6.94 -21.35
C LEU A 69 1.06 -7.73 -22.66
N LYS A 70 1.60 -8.95 -22.67
CA LYS A 70 1.64 -9.79 -23.88
C LYS A 70 0.26 -10.17 -24.38
N ASN A 71 -0.69 -10.43 -23.48
CA ASN A 71 -2.03 -10.88 -23.82
C ASN A 71 -3.04 -9.75 -24.00
N GLU A 72 -2.64 -8.49 -23.80
CA GLU A 72 -3.53 -7.33 -23.87
C GLU A 72 -4.32 -7.28 -25.18
N LYS A 73 -3.63 -7.40 -26.32
CA LYS A 73 -4.25 -7.29 -27.66
C LYS A 73 -5.25 -8.41 -27.97
N ASN A 74 -5.11 -9.55 -27.30
CA ASN A 74 -5.87 -10.76 -27.59
C ASN A 74 -6.88 -11.10 -26.49
N ASN A 75 -6.99 -10.27 -25.45
CA ASN A 75 -7.87 -10.49 -24.32
C ASN A 75 -8.55 -9.18 -23.90
N ALA A 76 -9.81 -9.01 -24.30
CA ALA A 76 -10.59 -7.80 -24.05
C ALA A 76 -10.73 -7.46 -22.55
N ARG A 77 -10.73 -8.47 -21.66
CA ARG A 77 -10.77 -8.24 -20.22
C ARG A 77 -9.46 -7.63 -19.73
N ILE A 78 -8.32 -8.14 -20.19
CA ILE A 78 -7.01 -7.59 -19.84
C ILE A 78 -6.85 -6.19 -20.42
N SER A 79 -7.19 -5.99 -21.70
CA SER A 79 -7.15 -4.66 -22.34
C SER A 79 -7.97 -3.62 -21.56
N LYS A 80 -9.24 -3.91 -21.24
CA LYS A 80 -10.08 -3.00 -20.46
C LYS A 80 -9.52 -2.74 -19.05
N MET A 81 -8.91 -3.75 -18.43
CA MET A 81 -8.31 -3.62 -17.11
C MET A 81 -7.07 -2.71 -17.12
N LEU A 82 -6.22 -2.82 -18.16
CA LEU A 82 -5.02 -2.02 -18.34
C LEU A 82 -5.34 -0.59 -18.81
N GLU A 83 -6.30 -0.42 -19.72
CA GLU A 83 -6.79 0.89 -20.15
C GLU A 83 -7.22 1.75 -18.95
N LYS A 84 -8.02 1.18 -18.04
CA LYS A 84 -8.42 1.87 -16.80
C LYS A 84 -7.24 2.27 -15.91
N ARG A 85 -6.16 1.51 -15.90
CA ARG A 85 -4.94 1.83 -15.14
C ARG A 85 -4.18 2.97 -15.79
N ARG A 86 -4.07 2.95 -17.12
CA ARG A 86 -3.39 3.99 -17.90
C ARG A 86 -4.08 5.36 -17.78
N LEU A 87 -5.38 5.41 -17.46
CA LEU A 87 -6.06 6.66 -17.07
C LEU A 87 -5.43 7.33 -15.83
N PHE A 88 -4.74 6.57 -14.98
CA PHE A 88 -4.01 7.10 -13.82
C PHE A 88 -2.51 7.32 -14.12
N GLY A 89 -2.13 7.41 -15.40
CA GLY A 89 -0.73 7.57 -15.81
C GLY A 89 0.16 6.34 -15.58
N VAL A 90 -0.44 5.16 -15.32
CA VAL A 90 0.30 3.91 -15.14
C VAL A 90 1.00 3.53 -16.44
N THR A 91 2.31 3.32 -16.37
CA THR A 91 3.13 2.84 -17.49
C THR A 91 3.22 1.32 -17.55
N ASP A 92 3.61 0.78 -18.70
CA ASP A 92 3.85 -0.67 -18.86
C ASP A 92 4.94 -1.18 -17.90
N ASP A 93 5.95 -0.37 -17.60
CA ASP A 93 7.00 -0.75 -16.63
C ASP A 93 6.47 -0.81 -15.20
N GLN A 94 5.60 0.11 -14.79
CA GLN A 94 4.92 0.04 -13.49
C GLN A 94 3.95 -1.14 -13.41
N ILE A 95 3.32 -1.53 -14.53
CA ILE A 95 2.54 -2.76 -14.61
C ILE A 95 3.46 -3.96 -14.36
N ARG A 96 4.60 -4.06 -15.04
CA ARG A 96 5.56 -5.15 -14.81
C ARG A 96 6.02 -5.18 -13.36
N GLU A 97 6.45 -4.03 -12.84
CA GLU A 97 6.99 -3.91 -11.50
C GLU A 97 6.00 -4.37 -10.44
N TRP A 98 4.75 -3.91 -10.47
CA TRP A 98 3.75 -4.30 -9.48
C TRP A 98 3.31 -5.76 -9.64
N TRP A 99 2.98 -6.18 -10.86
CA TRP A 99 2.38 -7.49 -11.09
C TRP A 99 3.41 -8.63 -11.06
N ASN A 100 4.70 -8.36 -11.22
CA ASN A 100 5.76 -9.36 -11.06
C ASN A 100 6.25 -9.53 -9.60
N LYS A 101 5.82 -8.68 -8.66
CA LYS A 101 6.05 -8.92 -7.22
C LYS A 101 5.39 -10.22 -6.79
N ASP A 102 6.00 -10.95 -5.86
CA ASP A 102 5.36 -12.12 -5.29
C ASP A 102 4.19 -11.74 -4.36
N GLU A 103 3.36 -12.72 -3.99
CA GLU A 103 2.18 -12.46 -3.16
C GLU A 103 2.52 -11.95 -1.76
N LEU A 104 3.67 -12.36 -1.22
CA LEU A 104 4.12 -11.96 0.11
C LEU A 104 4.49 -10.47 0.11
N GLU A 105 5.27 -10.02 -0.87
CA GLU A 105 5.65 -8.61 -1.02
C GLU A 105 4.42 -7.73 -1.26
N ARG A 106 3.56 -8.07 -2.25
CA ARG A 106 2.34 -7.29 -2.50
C ARG A 106 1.43 -7.26 -1.28
N GLY A 107 1.29 -8.39 -0.59
CA GLY A 107 0.51 -8.50 0.63
C GLY A 107 1.02 -7.55 1.71
N LEU A 108 2.34 -7.48 1.91
CA LEU A 108 2.96 -6.57 2.87
C LEU A 108 2.73 -5.10 2.50
N ILE A 109 2.88 -4.72 1.22
CA ILE A 109 2.61 -3.35 0.75
C ILE A 109 1.15 -2.96 1.04
N LYS A 110 0.20 -3.85 0.73
CA LYS A 110 -1.23 -3.63 0.98
C LYS A 110 -1.53 -3.50 2.48
N LYS A 111 -1.05 -4.46 3.28
CA LYS A 111 -1.30 -4.50 4.73
C LYS A 111 -0.64 -3.35 5.47
N PHE A 112 0.55 -2.92 5.05
CA PHE A 112 1.19 -1.75 5.64
C PHE A 112 0.38 -0.48 5.38
N SER A 113 -0.13 -0.30 4.15
CA SER A 113 -1.02 0.83 3.81
C SER A 113 -2.30 0.83 4.62
N GLU A 114 -2.91 -0.35 4.83
CA GLU A 114 -4.08 -0.52 5.68
C GLU A 114 -3.75 -0.20 7.15
N PHE A 115 -2.62 -0.70 7.65
CA PHE A 115 -2.15 -0.47 9.01
C PHE A 115 -1.97 1.03 9.31
N GLN A 116 -1.28 1.77 8.44
CA GLN A 116 -1.06 3.22 8.61
C GLN A 116 -2.39 3.97 8.77
N ARG A 117 -3.35 3.72 7.86
CA ARG A 117 -4.67 4.36 7.93
C ARG A 117 -5.45 3.97 9.18
N MET A 118 -5.40 2.70 9.58
CA MET A 118 -6.08 2.20 10.77
C MET A 118 -5.47 2.73 12.08
N ALA A 119 -4.15 2.89 12.13
CA ALA A 119 -3.46 3.50 13.27
C ALA A 119 -3.94 4.94 13.47
N ILE A 120 -3.98 5.74 12.41
CA ILE A 120 -4.43 7.14 12.47
C ILE A 120 -5.92 7.22 12.78
N TYR A 121 -6.76 6.37 12.17
CA TYR A 121 -8.17 6.28 12.53
C TYR A 121 -8.37 6.00 14.02
N SER A 122 -7.62 5.02 14.57
CA SER A 122 -7.72 4.62 15.98
C SER A 122 -7.25 5.73 16.92
N MET A 123 -6.19 6.45 16.56
CA MET A 123 -5.72 7.63 17.28
C MET A 123 -6.76 8.76 17.29
N LEU A 124 -7.37 9.07 16.15
CA LEU A 124 -8.42 10.10 16.08
C LEU A 124 -9.65 9.71 16.92
N LYS A 125 -10.01 8.42 16.90
CA LYS A 125 -11.08 7.86 17.74
C LYS A 125 -10.76 8.00 19.23
N SER A 126 -9.53 7.74 19.66
CA SER A 126 -9.14 7.88 21.08
C SER A 126 -9.09 9.33 21.54
N GLN A 127 -8.91 10.28 20.62
CA GLN A 127 -9.03 11.73 20.86
C GLN A 127 -10.48 12.22 20.93
N GLY A 128 -11.48 11.32 20.89
CA GLY A 128 -12.89 11.65 21.05
C GLY A 128 -13.63 11.94 19.74
N MET A 129 -12.96 11.85 18.58
CA MET A 129 -13.60 12.09 17.28
C MET A 129 -14.66 11.02 16.96
N SER A 130 -15.75 11.41 16.30
CA SER A 130 -16.74 10.43 15.83
C SER A 130 -16.15 9.54 14.73
N ALA A 131 -16.77 8.39 14.47
CA ALA A 131 -16.31 7.48 13.41
C ALA A 131 -16.35 8.16 12.02
N LYS A 132 -17.38 8.96 11.76
CA LYS A 132 -17.55 9.67 10.49
C LYS A 132 -16.46 10.72 10.28
N GLU A 133 -16.19 11.52 11.30
CA GLU A 133 -15.15 12.56 11.25
C GLU A 133 -13.75 11.94 11.14
N ALA A 134 -13.46 10.89 11.91
CA ALA A 134 -12.17 10.20 11.86
C ALA A 134 -11.91 9.60 10.47
N ARG A 135 -12.94 8.97 9.86
CA ARG A 135 -12.86 8.46 8.49
C ARG A 135 -12.60 9.57 7.49
N LYS A 136 -13.32 10.69 7.59
CA LYS A 136 -13.10 11.85 6.73
C LYS A 136 -11.66 12.34 6.86
N LYS A 137 -11.15 12.53 8.08
CA LYS A 137 -9.80 13.02 8.33
C LYS A 137 -8.72 12.08 7.78
N VAL A 138 -8.90 10.76 7.90
CA VAL A 138 -7.98 9.78 7.30
C VAL A 138 -7.92 9.94 5.78
N MET A 139 -9.05 10.13 5.11
CA MET A 139 -9.09 10.37 3.66
C MET A 139 -8.42 11.69 3.23
N MET A 140 -8.29 12.66 4.14
CA MET A 140 -7.55 13.92 3.91
C MET A 140 -6.04 13.76 4.09
N CYS A 141 -5.59 12.68 4.73
CA CYS A 141 -4.18 12.48 5.07
C CYS A 141 -3.52 11.40 4.22
N PHE A 142 -4.26 10.37 3.80
CA PHE A 142 -3.69 9.20 3.14
C PHE A 142 -4.44 8.86 1.85
N PRO A 143 -3.72 8.57 0.75
CA PRO A 143 -4.32 7.95 -0.41
C PRO A 143 -4.85 6.55 -0.08
N THR A 144 -5.84 6.11 -0.86
CA THR A 144 -6.37 4.75 -0.82
C THR A 144 -6.14 4.06 -2.14
N TYR A 145 -5.49 2.89 -2.07
CA TYR A 145 -5.07 2.09 -3.21
C TYR A 145 -5.86 0.79 -3.34
N GLY A 146 -6.05 0.32 -4.57
CA GLY A 146 -6.88 -0.84 -4.89
C GLY A 146 -6.55 -1.46 -6.25
N GLU A 147 -6.90 -2.73 -6.43
CA GLU A 147 -6.67 -3.45 -7.70
C GLU A 147 -7.94 -3.63 -8.54
N LYS A 148 -9.12 -3.64 -7.92
CA LYS A 148 -10.39 -4.00 -8.58
C LYS A 148 -11.24 -2.78 -8.89
N ASP A 149 -11.56 -2.00 -7.85
CA ASP A 149 -12.41 -0.83 -7.98
C ASP A 149 -11.56 0.44 -8.02
N LEU A 150 -11.22 0.85 -9.25
CA LEU A 150 -10.47 2.09 -9.49
C LEU A 150 -11.36 3.33 -9.51
N SER A 151 -12.68 3.21 -9.27
CA SER A 151 -13.54 4.39 -9.12
C SER A 151 -13.40 5.03 -7.72
N LEU A 152 -12.92 4.26 -6.75
CA LEU A 152 -12.74 4.68 -5.36
C LEU A 152 -11.27 4.68 -4.92
N HIS A 153 -10.39 4.06 -5.72
CA HIS A 153 -9.02 3.77 -5.32
C HIS A 153 -8.03 4.05 -6.45
N LEU A 154 -6.86 4.56 -6.07
CA LEU A 154 -5.73 4.67 -6.98
C LEU A 154 -5.13 3.27 -7.24
N PRO A 155 -4.56 3.01 -8.42
CA PRO A 155 -3.84 1.76 -8.68
C PRO A 155 -2.59 1.65 -7.78
N TYR A 156 -2.28 0.43 -7.32
CA TYR A 156 -1.06 0.19 -6.54
C TYR A 156 0.22 0.40 -7.36
N GLU A 157 0.12 0.27 -8.68
CA GLU A 157 1.18 0.51 -9.65
C GLU A 157 1.84 1.90 -9.54
N ILE A 158 1.10 2.91 -9.05
CA ILE A 158 1.63 4.28 -8.86
C ILE A 158 1.86 4.64 -7.38
N LYS A 159 1.72 3.68 -6.45
CA LYS A 159 1.76 3.96 -5.01
C LYS A 159 3.02 4.71 -4.60
N GLU A 160 4.19 4.21 -4.97
CA GLU A 160 5.46 4.84 -4.58
C GLU A 160 5.57 6.28 -5.12
N LYS A 161 5.21 6.48 -6.39
CA LYS A 161 5.21 7.80 -7.03
C LYS A 161 4.29 8.78 -6.30
N VAL A 162 3.07 8.35 -6.01
CA VAL A 162 2.06 9.17 -5.31
C VAL A 162 2.49 9.46 -3.87
N ASP A 163 2.94 8.46 -3.12
CA ASP A 163 3.35 8.63 -1.73
C ASP A 163 4.56 9.56 -1.62
N ASN A 164 5.56 9.40 -2.49
CA ASN A 164 6.73 10.30 -2.52
C ASN A 164 6.33 11.73 -2.88
N TYR A 165 5.41 11.92 -3.83
CA TYR A 165 4.89 13.23 -4.21
C TYR A 165 4.16 13.91 -3.04
N ILE A 166 3.23 13.21 -2.39
CA ILE A 166 2.49 13.73 -1.22
C ILE A 166 3.44 14.03 -0.07
N TYR A 167 4.38 13.12 0.23
CA TYR A 167 5.38 13.32 1.27
C TYR A 167 6.21 14.58 0.99
N ALA A 168 6.74 14.74 -0.23
CA ALA A 168 7.52 15.91 -0.61
C ALA A 168 6.76 17.23 -0.42
N LEU A 169 5.47 17.27 -0.81
CA LEU A 169 4.65 18.47 -0.67
C LEU A 169 4.31 18.81 0.79
N LEU A 170 4.00 17.80 1.61
CA LEU A 170 3.56 17.98 2.99
C LEU A 170 4.72 18.13 3.99
N SER A 171 5.89 17.60 3.66
CA SER A 171 7.11 17.79 4.45
C SER A 171 7.83 19.11 4.16
N ASN A 172 7.48 19.80 3.07
CA ASN A 172 8.00 21.13 2.77
C ASN A 172 7.14 22.23 3.42
N PRO A 173 7.65 22.98 4.41
CA PRO A 173 6.88 24.02 5.12
C PRO A 173 6.33 25.12 4.22
N GLN A 174 6.96 25.39 3.07
CA GLN A 174 6.53 26.44 2.14
C GLN A 174 5.29 26.05 1.34
N THR A 175 5.10 24.75 1.09
CA THR A 175 4.00 24.24 0.25
C THR A 175 2.94 23.48 1.06
N ALA A 176 3.24 23.04 2.28
CA ALA A 176 2.39 22.15 3.05
C ALA A 176 0.98 22.72 3.29
N ASP A 177 0.86 23.98 3.70
CA ASP A 177 -0.45 24.57 4.01
C ASP A 177 -1.30 24.77 2.75
N ALA A 178 -0.71 25.28 1.67
CA ALA A 178 -1.38 25.38 0.38
C ALA A 178 -1.82 23.99 -0.13
N THR A 179 -0.98 22.97 0.05
CA THR A 179 -1.29 21.60 -0.34
C THR A 179 -2.46 21.04 0.48
N ARG A 180 -2.49 21.26 1.80
CA ARG A 180 -3.61 20.85 2.66
C ARG A 180 -4.91 21.51 2.22
N GLN A 181 -4.88 22.81 1.89
CA GLN A 181 -6.05 23.52 1.37
C GLN A 181 -6.53 22.96 0.03
N GLN A 182 -5.61 22.61 -0.87
CA GLN A 182 -5.97 21.97 -2.14
C GLN A 182 -6.60 20.59 -1.93
N ILE A 183 -6.05 19.77 -1.04
CA ILE A 183 -6.66 18.48 -0.68
C ILE A 183 -8.05 18.67 -0.07
N GLU A 184 -8.22 19.68 0.79
CA GLU A 184 -9.52 20.04 1.37
C GLU A 184 -10.54 20.48 0.33
N ALA A 185 -10.12 21.24 -0.67
CA ALA A 185 -10.97 21.66 -1.79
C ALA A 185 -11.38 20.47 -2.68
N ALA A 186 -10.45 19.54 -2.95
CA ALA A 186 -10.72 18.33 -3.73
C ALA A 186 -11.61 17.32 -2.98
N GLY A 187 -11.57 17.35 -1.64
CA GLY A 187 -12.41 16.52 -0.76
C GLY A 187 -11.73 15.24 -0.27
N SER A 188 -10.64 14.80 -0.90
CA SER A 188 -9.76 13.73 -0.42
C SER A 188 -8.38 13.79 -1.08
N VAL A 189 -7.41 13.03 -0.55
CA VAL A 189 -6.10 12.89 -1.19
C VAL A 189 -6.22 12.19 -2.54
N ASN A 190 -7.14 11.23 -2.70
CA ASN A 190 -7.33 10.55 -3.98
C ASN A 190 -7.82 11.51 -5.05
N ASP A 191 -8.82 12.34 -4.74
CA ASP A 191 -9.37 13.31 -5.68
C ASP A 191 -8.32 14.35 -6.08
N PHE A 192 -7.55 14.84 -5.11
CA PHE A 192 -6.41 15.71 -5.35
C PHE A 192 -5.38 15.08 -6.30
N ILE A 193 -5.05 13.80 -6.11
CA ILE A 193 -4.10 13.10 -6.98
C ILE A 193 -4.64 12.91 -8.40
N VAL A 194 -5.93 12.58 -8.55
CA VAL A 194 -6.56 12.48 -9.86
C VAL A 194 -6.49 13.82 -10.60
N GLU A 195 -6.79 14.94 -9.91
CA GLU A 195 -6.63 16.27 -10.50
C GLU A 195 -5.19 16.55 -10.96
N LYS A 196 -4.18 16.11 -10.20
CA LYS A 196 -2.77 16.27 -10.60
C LYS A 196 -2.37 15.41 -11.79
N ILE A 197 -2.93 14.20 -11.91
CA ILE A 197 -2.74 13.34 -13.07
C ILE A 197 -3.38 13.97 -14.31
N ASP A 198 -4.62 14.45 -14.19
CA ASP A 198 -5.34 15.10 -15.30
C ASP A 198 -4.65 16.38 -15.77
N GLN A 199 -3.95 17.09 -14.88
CA GLN A 199 -3.12 18.26 -15.18
C GLN A 199 -1.74 17.90 -15.78
N GLY A 200 -1.38 16.61 -15.85
CA GLY A 200 -0.06 16.16 -16.31
C GLY A 200 1.09 16.51 -15.36
N VAL A 201 0.79 16.81 -14.09
CA VAL A 201 1.78 17.10 -13.04
C VAL A 201 2.37 15.80 -12.50
N LEU A 202 1.52 14.78 -12.37
CA LEU A 202 1.88 13.43 -11.97
C LEU A 202 1.72 12.49 -13.18
#